data_AF-A0A368UFD7-F1
#
_entry.id   AF-A0A368UFD7-F1
#
_cell.length_a   1.000
_cell.length_b   1.000
_cell.length_c   1.000
_cell.angle_alpha   90.00
_cell.angle_beta   90.00
_cell.angle_gamma   90.00
#
_symmetry.space_group_name_H-M   'P 1'
#
loop_
_entity.id
_entity.type
_entity.pdbx_description
1 polymer ?
#
loop_
_entity_poly.entity_id
_entity_poly.type
_entity_poly.pdbx_seq_one_letter_code
_entity_poly.pdbx_strand_id
1 'polypeptide(L)' 'MEKTEFEKLLDSSGIKRKVIAERMGMTRTGFYKKQKKPKERFDGNEMLRLSEILGVDSKVVLEAILVS' A
#
# COMPACT_ATOMS: atom_id res chain seq x y z
N MET A 1 5.33 3.83 -18.07
CA MET A 1 4.22 3.11 -17.40
C MET A 1 3.44 4.12 -16.61
N GLU A 2 2.12 4.15 -16.78
CA GLU A 2 1.25 4.91 -15.88
C GLU A 2 1.29 4.28 -14.47
N LYS A 3 1.23 5.12 -13.45
CA LYS A 3 1.15 4.69 -12.05
C LYS A 3 -0.26 4.14 -11.78
N THR A 4 -0.35 3.03 -11.06
CA THR A 4 -1.65 2.51 -10.62
C THR A 4 -2.26 3.41 -9.54
N GLU A 5 -3.57 3.30 -9.28
CA GLU A 5 -4.23 4.06 -8.21
C GLU A 5 -3.60 3.79 -6.83
N PHE A 6 -3.17 2.56 -6.58
CA PHE A 6 -2.44 2.20 -5.38
C PHE A 6 -1.08 2.92 -5.31
N GLU A 7 -0.34 3.00 -6.41
CA GLU A 7 0.93 3.73 -6.42
C GLU A 7 0.75 5.24 -6.21
N LYS A 8 -0.33 5.81 -6.75
CA LYS A 8 -0.73 7.22 -6.52
C LYS A 8 -1.11 7.45 -5.06
N LEU A 9 -1.86 6.54 -4.44
CA LEU A 9 -2.18 6.60 -3.01
C LEU A 9 -0.93 6.58 -2.13
N LEU A 10 0.04 5.71 -2.46
CA LEU A 10 1.31 5.67 -1.74
C LEU A 10 2.11 6.97 -1.93
N ASP A 11 2.04 7.61 -3.11
CA ASP A 11 2.67 8.91 -3.36
C ASP A 11 2.01 10.05 -2.59
N SER A 12 0.66 10.10 -2.57
CA SER A 12 -0.08 11.19 -1.93
C SER A 12 0.11 11.22 -0.40
N SER A 13 0.43 10.08 0.21
CA SER A 13 0.76 10.02 1.65
C SER A 13 2.01 10.83 2.04
N GLY A 14 2.90 11.14 1.09
CA GLY A 14 4.21 11.75 1.39
C GLY A 14 5.18 10.84 2.15
N ILE A 15 4.78 9.60 2.49
CA ILE A 15 5.60 8.67 3.25
C ILE A 15 6.53 7.90 2.29
N LYS A 16 7.82 7.85 2.64
CA LYS A 16 8.80 7.06 1.88
C LYS A 16 8.44 5.57 1.95
N ARG A 17 8.49 4.86 0.82
CA ARG A 17 8.16 3.42 0.74
C ARG A 17 8.96 2.54 1.71
N LYS A 18 10.22 2.92 1.97
CA LYS A 18 11.05 2.25 2.99
C LYS A 18 10.42 2.34 4.38
N VAL A 19 9.89 3.51 4.75
CA VAL A 19 9.24 3.76 6.05
C VAL A 19 7.90 3.04 6.12
N ILE A 20 7.12 3.01 5.04
CA ILE A 20 5.88 2.22 4.99
C ILE A 20 6.19 0.73 5.22
N ALA A 21 7.17 0.18 4.49
CA ALA A 21 7.58 -1.22 4.65
C ALA A 21 8.02 -1.55 6.09
N GLU A 22 8.83 -0.67 6.69
CA GLU A 22 9.29 -0.79 8.08
C GLU A 22 8.12 -0.77 9.07
N ARG A 23 7.18 0.18 8.93
CA ARG A 23 5.98 0.26 9.79
C ARG A 23 5.03 -0.91 9.59
N MET A 24 5.02 -1.52 8.41
CA MET A 24 4.31 -2.77 8.12
C MET A 24 5.01 -4.01 8.70
N GLY A 25 6.23 -3.88 9.23
CA GLY A 25 7.01 -5.02 9.76
C GLY A 25 7.58 -5.92 8.67
N MET A 26 7.83 -5.40 7.46
CA MET A 26 8.35 -6.16 6.33
C MET A 26 9.57 -5.49 5.66
N THR A 27 10.31 -6.28 4.89
CA THR A 27 11.44 -5.73 4.11
C THR A 27 10.95 -4.83 2.98
N ARG A 28 11.78 -3.87 2.56
CA ARG A 28 11.50 -3.02 1.39
C ARG A 28 11.19 -3.84 0.14
N THR A 29 11.92 -4.93 -0.09
CA THR A 29 11.72 -5.82 -1.23
C THR A 29 10.40 -6.59 -1.11
N GLY A 30 10.03 -7.02 0.10
CA GLY A 30 8.73 -7.63 0.38
C GLY A 30 7.57 -6.69 0.05
N PHE A 31 7.65 -5.45 0.52
CA PHE A 31 6.65 -4.43 0.21
C PHE A 31 6.56 -4.14 -1.29
N TYR A 32 7.70 -3.98 -1.98
CA TYR A 32 7.71 -3.77 -3.43
C TYR A 32 7.06 -4.91 -4.22
N LYS A 33 7.28 -6.16 -3.79
CA LYS A 33 6.61 -7.33 -4.37
C LYS A 33 5.09 -7.25 -4.17
N LYS A 34 4.60 -6.82 -3.02
CA LYS A 34 3.16 -6.64 -2.77
C LYS A 34 2.60 -5.48 -3.60
N GLN A 35 3.29 -4.34 -3.64
CA GLN A 35 2.91 -3.17 -4.46
C GLN A 35 2.74 -3.52 -5.95
N LYS A 36 3.53 -4.44 -6.50
CA LYS A 36 3.41 -4.85 -7.91
C LYS A 36 2.16 -5.67 -8.25
N LYS A 37 1.60 -6.38 -7.27
CA LYS A 37 0.41 -7.23 -7.43
C LYS A 37 -0.47 -7.08 -6.18
N PRO A 38 -1.02 -5.88 -5.92
CA PRO A 38 -1.62 -5.58 -4.63
C PRO A 38 -2.87 -6.41 -4.37
N LYS A 39 -3.70 -6.65 -5.41
CA LYS A 39 -4.89 -7.52 -5.36
C LYS A 39 -4.60 -8.94 -4.90
N GLU A 40 -3.49 -9.50 -5.35
CA GLU A 40 -3.13 -10.90 -5.08
C GLU A 40 -2.38 -11.07 -3.75
N ARG A 41 -1.79 -9.99 -3.22
CA ARG A 41 -0.74 -10.08 -2.21
C ARG A 41 -0.99 -9.31 -0.93
N PHE A 42 -1.89 -8.33 -0.91
CA PHE A 42 -2.33 -7.72 0.34
C PHE A 42 -3.52 -8.52 0.89
N ASP A 43 -3.44 -8.91 2.16
CA ASP A 43 -4.60 -9.43 2.89
C ASP A 43 -5.35 -8.31 3.63
N GLY A 44 -6.53 -8.63 4.18
CA GLY A 44 -7.38 -7.64 4.87
C GLY A 44 -6.71 -6.97 6.07
N ASN A 45 -5.91 -7.71 6.85
CA ASN A 45 -5.21 -7.15 8.02
C ASN A 45 -4.09 -6.21 7.57
N GLU A 46 -3.39 -6.56 6.50
CA GLU A 46 -2.37 -5.70 5.90
C GLU A 46 -2.97 -4.42 5.30
N MET A 47 -4.17 -4.49 4.70
CA MET A 47 -4.87 -3.31 4.20
C MET A 47 -5.29 -2.37 5.34
N LEU A 48 -5.81 -2.93 6.43
CA LEU A 48 -6.16 -2.17 7.64
C LEU A 48 -4.94 -1.47 8.21
N ARG A 49 -3.85 -2.22 8.44
CA ARG A 49 -2.59 -1.64 8.93
C ARG A 49 -2.02 -0.58 7.98
N LEU A 50 -2.12 -0.80 6.67
CA LEU A 50 -1.68 0.18 5.69
C LEU A 50 -2.51 1.46 5.79
N SER A 51 -3.83 1.36 5.98
CA SER A 51 -4.70 2.53 6.16
C SER A 51 -4.34 3.35 7.39
N GLU A 52 -4.01 2.69 8.50
CA GLU A 52 -3.50 3.34 9.72
C GLU A 52 -2.17 4.06 9.47
N ILE A 53 -1.24 3.42 8.74
CA ILE A 53 0.07 4.00 8.42
C ILE A 53 -0.06 5.23 7.52
N LEU A 54 -0.95 5.15 6.53
CA LEU A 54 -1.19 6.23 5.56
C LEU A 54 -2.11 7.32 6.13
N GLY A 55 -2.80 7.08 7.24
CA GLY A 55 -3.74 8.03 7.84
C GLY A 55 -5.00 8.24 6.98
N VAL A 56 -5.46 7.20 6.29
CA VAL A 56 -6.65 7.23 5.42
C VAL A 56 -7.65 6.16 5.82
N ASP A 57 -8.87 6.22 5.30
CA ASP A 57 -9.85 5.16 5.51
C ASP A 57 -9.39 3.85 4.81
N SER A 58 -9.57 2.73 5.51
CA SER A 58 -9.41 1.37 4.95
C SER A 58 -10.12 1.15 3.62
N LYS A 59 -11.28 1.78 3.40
CA LYS A 59 -12.03 1.72 2.15
C LYS A 59 -11.26 2.36 0.99
N VAL A 60 -10.55 3.46 1.23
CA VAL A 60 -9.71 4.13 0.22
C VAL A 60 -8.55 3.23 -0.20
N VAL A 61 -7.94 2.54 0.76
CA VAL A 61 -6.88 1.55 0.46
C VAL A 61 -7.43 0.40 -0.36
N LEU A 62 -8.59 -0.16 0.03
CA LEU A 62 -9.23 -1.25 -0.69
C LEU A 62 -9.59 -0.85 -2.12
N GLU A 63 -10.23 0.31 -2.32
CA GLU A 63 -10.59 0.83 -3.64
C GLU A 63 -9.36 1.01 -4.52
N ALA A 64 -8.29 1.62 -4.00
CA ALA A 64 -7.06 1.82 -4.74
C ALA A 64 -6.41 0.49 -5.15
N ILE A 65 -6.49 -0.55 -4.31
CA ILE A 65 -6.01 -1.90 -4.62
C ILE A 65 -6.89 -2.55 -5.69
N LEU A 66 -8.22 -2.44 -5.61
CA LEU A 66 -9.16 -3.05 -6.55
C LEU A 66 -9.14 -2.41 -7.95
N VAL A 67 -8.75 -1.15 -8.06
CA VAL A 67 -8.62 -0.45 -9.35
C VAL A 67 -7.22 -0.62 -9.97
N SER A 68 -6.22 -1.01 -9.18
CA SER A 68 -4.83 -1.27 -9.65
C SER A 68 -4.63 -2.64 -10.30
#